data_AF-A0A974UWA2-F1
#
_entry.id   AF-A0A974UWA2-F1
#
_cell.length_a   1.000
_cell.length_b   1.000
_cell.length_c   1.000
_cell.angle_alpha   90.00
_cell.angle_beta   90.00
_cell.angle_gamma   90.00
#
_symmetry.space_group_name_H-M   'P 1'
#
loop_
_entity.id
_entity.type
_entity.pdbx_description
1 polymer ?
#
loop_
_entity_poly.entity_id
_entity_poly.type
_entity_poly.pdbx_seq_one_letter_code
_entity_poly.pdbx_strand_id
1 'polypeptide(L)' 'MITRDGDGNQEDLTNEASRVWAGMACCSYRLNDNPGVDHFSLPGNEGVLNRLLADLGA' A
#
# COMPACT_ATOMS: atom_id res chain seq x y z
N MET A 1 -13.16 -22.43 2.83
CA MET A 1 -12.07 -21.44 2.88
C MET A 1 -12.73 -20.08 2.75
N ILE A 2 -12.54 -19.19 3.71
CA ILE A 2 -13.00 -17.81 3.59
C ILE A 2 -11.90 -17.11 2.79
N THR A 3 -12.17 -16.76 1.54
CA THR A 3 -11.30 -15.89 0.75
C THR A 3 -11.78 -14.46 0.97
N ARG A 4 -10.88 -13.62 1.47
CA ARG A 4 -11.10 -12.18 1.67
C ARG A 4 -10.21 -11.41 0.68
N ASP A 5 -10.64 -10.21 0.32
CA ASP A 5 -9.84 -9.32 -0.53
C ASP A 5 -8.50 -9.00 0.16
N GLY A 6 -7.47 -8.73 -0.65
CA GLY A 6 -6.10 -8.57 -0.19
C GLY A 6 -5.10 -8.66 -1.34
N ASP A 7 -3.85 -8.88 -1.00
CA ASP A 7 -2.74 -8.99 -1.97
C ASP A 7 -2.23 -10.43 -2.15
N GLY A 8 -3.00 -11.42 -1.70
CA GLY A 8 -2.66 -12.84 -1.76
C GLY A 8 -1.96 -13.39 -0.51
N ASN A 9 -1.33 -12.52 0.31
CA ASN A 9 -0.68 -12.90 1.58
C ASN A 9 -1.30 -12.18 2.79
N GLN A 10 -1.69 -10.92 2.62
CA GLN A 10 -2.35 -10.10 3.64
C GLN A 10 -3.76 -9.71 3.19
N GLU A 11 -4.69 -9.75 4.15
CA GLU A 11 -6.06 -9.29 3.96
C GLU A 11 -6.10 -7.76 3.84
N ASP A 12 -7.09 -7.23 3.12
CA ASP A 12 -7.38 -5.80 2.99
C ASP A 12 -7.39 -5.07 4.35
N LEU A 13 -8.01 -5.63 5.40
CA LEU A 13 -8.04 -5.01 6.74
C LEU A 13 -6.64 -4.84 7.34
N THR A 14 -5.76 -5.83 7.12
CA THR A 14 -4.37 -5.74 7.57
C THR A 14 -3.62 -4.68 6.78
N ASN A 15 -3.81 -4.63 5.46
CA ASN A 15 -3.20 -3.63 4.57
C ASN A 15 -3.70 -2.20 4.87
N GLU A 16 -4.96 -2.04 5.27
CA GLU A 16 -5.59 -0.75 5.53
C GLU A 16 -5.42 -0.24 6.97
N ALA A 17 -4.87 -1.05 7.89
CA ALA A 17 -4.72 -0.69 9.31
C ALA A 17 -3.90 0.60 9.53
N SER A 18 -3.00 0.93 8.60
CA SER A 18 -2.17 2.15 8.62
C SER A 18 -2.96 3.45 8.40
N ARG A 19 -4.22 3.39 7.92
CA ARG A 19 -5.08 4.57 7.71
C ARG A 19 -5.28 5.42 8.97
N VAL A 20 -5.14 4.82 10.15
CA VAL A 20 -5.22 5.52 11.43
C VAL A 20 -4.19 6.68 11.54
N TRP A 21 -3.08 6.61 10.80
CA TRP A 21 -2.05 7.64 10.81
C TRP A 21 -2.45 8.93 10.09
N ALA A 22 -3.51 8.92 9.27
CA ALA A 22 -4.06 10.13 8.66
C ALA A 22 -4.55 11.17 9.67
N GLY A 23 -4.82 10.76 10.92
CA GLY A 23 -5.22 11.65 12.01
C GLY A 23 -4.08 12.31 12.79
N MET A 24 -2.81 12.04 12.47
CA MET A 24 -1.68 12.60 13.20
C MET A 24 -1.40 14.05 12.80
N ALA A 25 -1.45 14.98 13.76
CA ALA A 25 -1.39 16.42 13.49
C ALA A 25 -0.04 16.95 12.97
N CYS A 26 1.06 16.22 13.18
CA CYS A 26 2.42 16.69 12.87
C CYS A 26 3.09 15.94 11.71
N CYS A 27 2.43 14.93 11.14
CA CYS A 27 2.97 14.08 10.10
C CYS A 27 2.00 14.03 8.92
N SER A 28 2.51 14.06 7.69
CA SER A 28 1.70 13.79 6.50
C SER A 28 1.63 12.29 6.26
N TYR A 29 0.41 11.78 6.08
CA TYR A 29 0.16 10.41 5.67
C TYR A 29 -0.56 10.39 4.33
N ARG A 30 -0.10 9.51 3.42
CA ARG A 30 -0.80 9.19 2.18
C ARG A 30 -0.81 7.69 2.00
N LEU A 31 -2.00 7.14 1.73
CA LEU A 31 -2.15 5.76 1.32
C LEU A 31 -1.99 5.67 -0.20
N ASN A 32 -1.08 4.82 -0.66
CA ASN A 32 -0.89 4.50 -2.07
C ASN A 32 -1.40 3.07 -2.32
N ASP A 33 -2.63 2.96 -2.81
CA ASP A 33 -3.20 1.67 -3.19
C ASP A 33 -2.53 1.11 -4.45
N ASN A 34 -2.39 -0.21 -4.55
CA ASN A 34 -1.72 -0.90 -5.65
C ASN A 34 -2.61 -2.02 -6.24
N PRO A 35 -3.71 -1.68 -6.91
CA PRO A 35 -4.66 -2.67 -7.41
C PRO A 35 -4.00 -3.68 -8.35
N GLY A 36 -4.25 -4.97 -8.11
CA GLY A 36 -3.75 -6.06 -8.94
C GLY A 36 -2.27 -6.42 -8.74
N VAL A 37 -1.59 -5.81 -7.75
CA VAL A 37 -0.21 -6.16 -7.39
C VAL A 37 -0.23 -7.19 -6.26
N ASP A 38 0.28 -8.39 -6.52
CA ASP A 38 0.46 -9.44 -5.52
C ASP A 38 1.57 -9.08 -4.52
N HIS A 39 1.42 -9.54 -3.27
CA HIS A 39 2.32 -9.28 -2.15
C HIS A 39 3.79 -9.51 -2.48
N PHE A 40 4.11 -10.64 -3.13
CA PHE A 40 5.48 -11.04 -3.41
C PHE A 40 6.04 -10.32 -4.64
N SER A 41 5.17 -9.79 -5.51
CA SER A 41 5.57 -8.95 -6.64
C SER A 41 5.80 -7.49 -6.26
N LEU A 42 5.24 -7.02 -5.13
CA LEU A 42 5.25 -5.62 -4.71
C LEU A 42 6.65 -4.98 -4.70
N PRO A 43 7.72 -5.61 -4.15
CA PRO A 43 9.04 -4.98 -4.08
C PRO A 43 9.72 -4.78 -5.45
N GLY A 44 9.31 -5.55 -6.47
CA GLY A 44 9.88 -5.52 -7.82
C GLY A 44 8.94 -4.91 -8.87
N ASN A 45 7.74 -4.47 -8.49
CA ASN A 45 6.78 -3.95 -9.45
C ASN A 45 7.23 -2.56 -9.94
N GLU A 46 7.55 -2.44 -11.23
CA GLU A 46 8.03 -1.19 -11.83
C GLU A 46 7.06 -0.02 -11.61
N GLY A 47 5.76 -0.26 -11.66
CA GLY A 47 4.74 0.77 -11.43
C GLY A 47 4.77 1.30 -9.99
N VAL A 48 4.97 0.43 -9.00
CA VAL A 48 5.12 0.81 -7.59
C VAL A 48 6.40 1.62 -7.40
N LEU A 49 7.52 1.13 -7.93
CA LEU A 49 8.83 1.79 -7.80
C LEU A 49 8.85 3.17 -8.48
N ASN A 50 8.26 3.29 -9.67
CA ASN A 50 8.16 4.57 -10.37
C ASN A 50 7.34 5.59 -9.59
N ARG A 51 6.23 5.17 -8.95
CA ARG A 51 5.45 6.06 -8.06
C ARG A 51 6.25 6.47 -6.84
N LEU A 52 6.96 5.54 -6.19
CA LEU A 52 7.83 5.85 -5.06
C LEU A 52 8.89 6.90 -5.42
N LEU A 53 9.55 6.74 -6.58
CA LEU A 53 10.55 7.70 -7.05
C LEU A 53 9.94 9.07 -7.36
N ALA A 54 8.75 9.10 -7.97
CA ALA A 54 8.02 10.36 -8.22
C ALA A 54 7.64 11.05 -6.90
N ASP A 55 7.23 10.29 -5.89
CA ASP A 55 6.84 10.79 -4.58
C ASP A 55 8.01 11.37 -3.79
N LEU A 56 9.21 10.80 -3.92
CA LEU A 56 10.43 11.29 -3.27
C LEU A 56 11.06 12.49 -3.98
N GLY A 57 10.73 12.71 -5.26
CA GLY A 57 11.21 13.83 -6.05
C GLY A 57 10.32 15.09 -6.01
N ALA A 58 9.16 15.01 -5.35
CA ALA A 58 8.20 16.10 -5.16
C ALA A 58 8.44 16.85 -3.84
#